data_AF-A0A068V3B3-F1
#
_entry.id   AF-A0A068V3B3-F1
#
_cell.length_a   1.000
_cell.length_b   1.000
_cell.length_c   1.000
_cell.angle_alpha   90.00
_cell.angle_beta   90.00
_cell.angle_gamma   90.00
#
_symmetry.space_group_name_H-M   'P 1'
#
loop_
_entity.id
_entity.type
_entity.pdbx_description
1 polymer ?
#
loop_
_entity_poly.entity_id
_entity_poly.type
_entity_poly.pdbx_seq_one_letter_code
_entity_poly.pdbx_strand_id
1 'polypeptide(L)'
;MCFVCCICSPTFVKICKGKSVAEFKPDPYVMTLLKCAMWVFYGLPFVKSHSILVSTINGIGFVTEAMYVTLFFVHSDWRKRVRMIYNLHVHYFYLHDFSIKRALIVDVGLTLLNGLFIYLFFWVQSNVIKTESVKYLPFYLSLANLLNIGTVWVCYASLKFDYNVVASNAAIFFSFLEIDCLNSGLFSQIYLLTSSL
;
A
#
# COMPACT_ATOMS: atom_id res chain seq x y z
N MET A 1 -10.29 -2.59 -0.54
CA MET A 1 -10.52 -2.96 0.88
C MET A 1 -11.25 -1.81 1.55
N CYS A 2 -12.36 -2.09 2.23
CA CYS A 2 -13.36 -1.11 2.67
C CYS A 2 -12.86 -0.13 3.75
N PHE A 3 -13.24 1.13 3.59
CA PHE A 3 -13.14 2.24 4.56
C PHE A 3 -13.56 1.86 5.99
N VAL A 4 -14.54 0.97 6.12
CA VAL A 4 -15.06 0.45 7.40
C VAL A 4 -14.04 -0.42 8.16
N CYS A 5 -13.18 -1.16 7.45
CA CYS A 5 -12.14 -1.98 8.08
C CYS A 5 -11.05 -1.12 8.73
N CYS A 6 -10.86 0.10 8.25
CA CYS A 6 -9.81 1.00 8.67
C CYS A 6 -10.10 1.69 10.01
N ILE A 7 -11.37 2.01 10.32
CA ILE A 7 -11.76 2.61 11.60
C ILE A 7 -11.66 1.57 12.74
N CYS A 8 -11.87 0.29 12.42
CA CYS A 8 -11.73 -0.84 13.35
C CYS A 8 -10.27 -1.30 13.53
N SER A 9 -9.31 -0.66 12.87
CA SER A 9 -7.90 -1.03 13.02
C SER A 9 -7.45 -0.86 14.47
N PRO A 10 -6.78 -1.86 15.08
CA PRO A 10 -6.25 -1.75 16.43
C PRO A 10 -5.35 -0.52 16.62
N THR A 11 -4.64 -0.09 15.58
CA THR A 11 -3.79 1.10 15.60
C THR A 11 -4.62 2.38 15.71
N PHE A 12 -5.68 2.53 14.91
CA PHE A 12 -6.58 3.69 14.94
C PHE A 12 -7.24 3.82 16.32
N VAL A 13 -7.81 2.72 16.82
CA VAL A 13 -8.45 2.67 18.14
C VAL A 13 -7.47 3.02 19.26
N LYS A 14 -6.23 2.53 19.19
CA LYS A 14 -5.18 2.83 20.20
C LYS A 14 -4.80 4.31 20.20
N ILE A 15 -4.63 4.93 19.03
CA ILE A 15 -4.27 6.35 18.94
C ILE A 15 -5.44 7.23 19.43
N CYS A 16 -6.67 6.92 19.03
CA CYS A 16 -7.85 7.67 19.49
C CYS A 16 -8.06 7.55 21.01
N LYS A 17 -7.92 6.36 21.59
CA LYS A 17 -8.08 6.15 23.04
C LYS A 17 -6.93 6.73 23.85
N GLY A 18 -5.69 6.55 23.38
CA GLY A 18 -4.49 7.02 24.05
C GLY A 18 -4.17 8.51 23.82
N LYS A 19 -4.84 9.16 22.86
CA LYS A 19 -4.58 10.54 22.39
C LYS A 19 -3.10 10.82 22.05
N SER A 20 -2.34 9.77 21.76
CA SER A 20 -0.91 9.80 21.48
C SER A 20 -0.58 8.74 20.44
N VAL A 21 0.36 9.06 19.55
CA VAL A 21 0.81 8.16 18.47
C VAL A 21 1.74 7.04 18.94
N ALA A 22 2.01 6.93 20.24
CA ALA A 22 2.88 5.90 20.84
C ALA A 22 4.20 5.71 20.03
N GLU A 23 4.60 4.45 19.82
CA GLU A 23 5.76 4.05 19.01
C GLU A 23 5.45 3.89 17.51
N PHE A 24 4.21 4.18 17.09
CA PHE A 24 3.84 4.02 15.69
C PHE A 24 4.55 5.05 14.80
N LYS A 25 5.00 4.61 13.63
CA LYS A 25 5.68 5.45 12.63
C LYS A 25 4.67 5.96 11.60
N PRO A 26 4.66 7.26 11.28
CA PRO A 26 3.76 7.83 10.28
C PRO A 26 4.20 7.53 8.84
N ASP A 27 5.47 7.16 8.62
CA ASP A 27 6.07 7.01 7.29
C ASP A 27 5.27 6.08 6.35
N PRO A 28 4.81 4.89 6.77
CA PRO A 28 4.04 4.00 5.90
C PRO A 28 2.71 4.61 5.41
N TYR A 29 2.04 5.41 6.26
CA TYR A 29 0.78 6.08 5.93
C TYR A 29 1.00 7.22 4.93
N VAL A 30 2.06 8.01 5.13
CA VAL A 30 2.44 9.08 4.19
C VAL A 30 2.84 8.50 2.83
N MET A 31 3.61 7.41 2.81
CA MET A 31 3.99 6.74 1.55
C MET A 31 2.77 6.16 0.82
N THR A 32 1.84 5.53 1.54
CA THR A 32 0.63 4.95 0.94
C THR A 32 -0.33 6.03 0.44
N LEU A 33 -0.47 7.15 1.16
CA LEU A 33 -1.23 8.32 0.72
C LEU A 33 -0.73 8.85 -0.63
N LEU A 34 0.59 9.04 -0.74
CA LEU A 34 1.23 9.51 -1.97
C LEU A 34 1.05 8.52 -3.11
N LYS A 35 1.23 7.21 -2.85
CA LYS A 35 0.96 6.14 -3.83
C LYS A 35 -0.47 6.22 -4.35
N CYS A 36 -1.45 6.34 -3.46
CA CYS A 36 -2.86 6.43 -3.84
C CYS A 36 -3.15 7.71 -4.65
N ALA A 37 -2.57 8.85 -4.28
CA ALA A 37 -2.70 10.10 -5.04
C ALA A 37 -2.20 9.95 -6.50
N MET A 38 -1.08 9.27 -6.70
CA MET A 38 -0.55 9.02 -8.05
C MET A 38 -1.44 8.10 -8.87
N TRP A 39 -1.93 7.00 -8.28
CA TRP A 39 -2.83 6.09 -8.98
C TRP A 39 -4.19 6.72 -9.29
N VAL A 40 -4.66 7.65 -8.44
CA VAL A 40 -5.82 8.51 -8.74
C VAL A 40 -5.52 9.33 -9.98
N PHE A 41 -4.43 10.10 -9.98
CA PHE A 41 -4.05 10.94 -11.11
C PHE A 41 -3.89 10.14 -12.41
N TYR A 42 -3.23 8.99 -12.34
CA TYR A 42 -3.06 8.06 -13.47
C TYR A 42 -4.38 7.56 -14.06
N GLY A 43 -5.36 7.23 -13.20
CA GLY A 43 -6.65 6.72 -13.61
C GLY A 43 -7.64 7.78 -14.11
N LEU A 44 -7.27 9.07 -14.09
CA LEU A 44 -8.13 10.14 -14.60
C LEU A 44 -8.27 10.07 -16.12
N PRO A 45 -9.45 10.40 -16.67
CA PRO A 45 -9.77 10.18 -18.09
C PRO A 45 -8.90 11.02 -19.05
N PHE A 46 -8.29 12.10 -18.57
CA PHE A 46 -7.37 12.93 -19.36
C PHE A 46 -5.92 12.42 -19.37
N VAL A 47 -5.57 11.49 -18.46
CA VAL A 47 -4.25 10.83 -18.44
C VAL A 47 -4.33 9.47 -19.14
N LYS A 48 -5.26 8.62 -18.71
CA LYS A 48 -5.49 7.31 -19.31
C LYS A 48 -6.97 7.00 -19.48
N SER A 49 -7.39 6.90 -20.74
CA SER A 49 -8.74 6.50 -21.09
C SER A 49 -9.06 5.10 -20.56
N HIS A 50 -10.28 4.91 -20.06
CA HIS A 50 -10.80 3.63 -19.55
C HIS A 50 -10.12 3.07 -18.28
N SER A 51 -9.33 3.85 -17.53
CA SER A 51 -8.72 3.43 -16.25
C SER A 51 -9.40 3.99 -15.00
N ILE A 52 -10.66 4.43 -15.10
CA ILE A 52 -11.42 5.03 -13.99
C ILE A 52 -11.54 4.14 -12.75
N LEU A 53 -11.56 2.82 -12.92
CA LEU A 53 -11.61 1.87 -11.80
C LEU A 53 -10.34 1.94 -10.92
N VAL A 54 -9.19 2.20 -11.54
CA VAL A 54 -7.93 2.43 -10.82
C VAL A 54 -8.05 3.70 -9.99
N SER A 55 -8.64 4.76 -10.56
CA SER A 55 -8.85 6.03 -9.86
C SER A 55 -9.83 5.90 -8.69
N THR A 56 -10.94 5.18 -8.84
CA THR A 56 -11.97 5.10 -7.78
C THR A 56 -11.47 4.32 -6.58
N ILE A 57 -10.82 3.17 -6.79
CA ILE A 57 -10.31 2.35 -5.68
C ILE A 57 -9.14 3.05 -4.97
N ASN A 58 -8.22 3.66 -5.71
CA ASN A 58 -7.14 4.43 -5.10
C ASN A 58 -7.65 5.74 -4.47
N GLY A 59 -8.76 6.30 -4.93
CA GLY A 59 -9.42 7.44 -4.28
C GLY A 59 -9.93 7.09 -2.89
N ILE A 60 -10.57 5.93 -2.72
CA ILE A 60 -11.00 5.43 -1.40
C ILE A 60 -9.77 5.21 -0.49
N GLY A 61 -8.70 4.64 -1.03
CA GLY A 61 -7.43 4.48 -0.32
C GLY A 61 -6.82 5.82 0.10
N PHE A 62 -6.81 6.81 -0.79
CA PHE A 62 -6.33 8.16 -0.51
C PHE A 62 -7.07 8.80 0.67
N VAL A 63 -8.41 8.77 0.67
CA VAL A 63 -9.20 9.34 1.77
C VAL A 63 -8.91 8.60 3.08
N THR A 64 -8.78 7.28 3.03
CA THR A 64 -8.46 6.45 4.20
C THR A 64 -7.10 6.82 4.79
N GLU A 65 -6.06 6.88 3.97
CA GLU A 65 -4.71 7.23 4.41
C GLU A 65 -4.63 8.69 4.88
N ALA A 66 -5.41 9.59 4.26
CA ALA A 66 -5.49 10.98 4.68
C ALA A 66 -6.05 11.11 6.11
N MET A 67 -7.04 10.28 6.47
CA MET A 67 -7.53 10.21 7.84
C MET A 67 -6.44 9.75 8.81
N TYR A 68 -5.66 8.71 8.46
CA TYR A 68 -4.55 8.25 9.29
C TYR A 68 -3.47 9.32 9.44
N VAL A 69 -3.02 9.92 8.34
CA VAL A 69 -2.00 10.99 8.38
C VAL A 69 -2.50 12.16 9.21
N THR A 70 -3.78 12.54 9.10
CA THR A 70 -4.38 13.60 9.94
C THR A 70 -4.38 13.22 11.41
N LEU A 71 -4.77 11.99 11.75
CA LEU A 71 -4.76 11.50 13.13
C LEU A 71 -3.34 11.51 13.70
N PHE A 72 -2.36 11.04 12.93
CA PHE A 72 -0.95 11.10 13.31
C PHE A 72 -0.48 12.55 13.47
N PHE A 73 -0.87 13.44 12.57
CA PHE A 73 -0.49 14.85 12.64
C PHE A 73 -1.00 15.50 13.93
N VAL A 74 -2.27 15.29 14.27
CA VAL A 74 -2.90 15.84 15.49
C VAL A 74 -2.26 15.28 16.76
N HIS A 75 -1.96 13.97 16.82
CA HIS A 75 -1.49 13.31 18.04
C HIS A 75 0.03 13.11 18.13
N SER A 76 0.81 13.58 17.15
CA SER A 76 2.27 13.49 17.15
C SER A 76 2.95 14.73 17.73
N ASP A 77 4.16 14.53 18.28
CA ASP A 77 5.08 15.60 18.66
C ASP A 77 5.52 16.44 17.45
N TRP A 78 5.93 17.69 17.73
CA TRP A 78 6.40 18.64 16.72
C TRP A 78 7.49 18.07 15.79
N ARG A 79 8.46 17.32 16.32
CA ARG A 79 9.53 16.68 15.52
C ARG A 79 8.99 15.69 14.48
N LYS A 80 7.97 14.90 14.84
CA LYS A 80 7.32 13.94 13.93
C LYS A 80 6.46 14.68 12.90
N ARG A 81 5.78 15.77 13.30
CA ARG A 81 5.02 16.64 12.38
C ARG A 81 5.89 17.28 11.30
N VAL A 82 7.03 17.85 11.68
CA VAL A 82 7.98 18.45 10.72
C VAL A 82 8.50 17.40 9.73
N ARG A 83 8.79 16.17 10.18
CA ARG A 83 9.18 15.07 9.30
C ARG A 83 8.08 14.70 8.30
N MET A 84 6.82 14.64 8.75
CA MET A 84 5.68 14.39 7.85
C MET A 84 5.50 15.51 6.83
N ILE A 85 5.58 16.77 7.26
CA ILE A 85 5.50 17.95 6.38
C ILE A 85 6.63 17.93 5.36
N TYR A 86 7.85 17.65 5.78
CA TYR A 86 9.01 17.53 4.89
C TYR A 86 8.80 16.43 3.85
N ASN A 87 8.39 15.22 4.27
CA ASN A 87 8.12 14.12 3.36
C ASN A 87 7.02 14.47 2.35
N LEU A 88 5.92 15.08 2.79
CA LEU A 88 4.84 15.53 1.91
C LEU A 88 5.32 16.62 0.93
N HIS A 89 6.10 17.59 1.40
CA HIS A 89 6.63 18.66 0.54
C HIS A 89 7.60 18.13 -0.51
N VAL A 90 8.59 17.32 -0.12
CA VAL A 90 9.55 16.73 -1.06
C VAL A 90 8.80 15.97 -2.16
N HIS A 91 7.84 15.12 -1.78
CA HIS A 91 7.09 14.36 -2.76
C HIS A 91 6.14 15.22 -3.60
N TYR A 92 5.52 16.26 -3.02
CA TYR A 92 4.70 17.21 -3.78
C TYR A 92 5.52 17.95 -4.85
N PHE A 93 6.72 18.44 -4.50
CA PHE A 93 7.60 19.09 -5.48
C PHE A 93 8.04 18.13 -6.58
N TYR A 94 8.40 16.89 -6.21
CA TYR A 94 8.66 15.83 -7.18
C TYR A 94 7.46 15.57 -8.11
N LEU A 95 6.22 15.56 -7.59
CA LEU A 95 5.04 15.36 -8.42
C LEU A 95 4.71 16.58 -9.31
N HIS A 96 4.89 17.79 -8.77
CA HIS A 96 4.60 19.05 -9.46
C HIS A 96 5.54 19.27 -10.65
N ASP A 97 6.86 19.15 -10.46
CA ASP A 97 7.84 19.29 -11.55
C ASP A 97 7.64 18.25 -12.67
N PHE A 98 7.18 17.05 -12.30
CA PHE A 98 6.92 15.96 -13.23
C PHE A 98 5.59 16.16 -13.98
N SER A 99 4.56 16.72 -13.32
CA SER A 99 3.25 17.02 -13.93
C SER A 99 3.30 18.05 -15.06
N ILE A 100 4.28 18.97 -15.03
CA ILE A 100 4.47 20.01 -16.05
C ILE A 100 5.03 19.41 -17.36
N LYS A 101 5.59 18.20 -17.34
CA LYS A 101 6.32 17.60 -18.46
C LYS A 101 5.67 16.31 -18.99
N ARG A 102 4.43 16.38 -19.52
CA ARG A 102 3.72 15.34 -20.34
C ARG A 102 3.59 13.91 -19.77
N ALA A 103 2.61 13.17 -20.29
CA ALA A 103 2.17 11.83 -19.85
C ALA A 103 3.28 10.76 -19.66
N LEU A 104 4.37 10.83 -20.43
CA LEU A 104 5.53 9.91 -20.33
C LEU A 104 6.21 9.95 -18.97
N ILE A 105 6.12 11.07 -18.26
CA ILE A 105 6.77 11.30 -16.98
C ILE A 105 5.91 10.82 -15.80
N VAL A 106 4.58 10.81 -15.97
CA VAL A 106 3.64 10.21 -15.02
C VAL A 106 3.92 8.71 -14.89
N ASP A 107 4.16 8.03 -16.02
CA ASP A 107 4.49 6.61 -16.04
C ASP A 107 5.82 6.33 -15.35
N VAL A 108 6.88 7.10 -15.64
CA VAL A 108 8.20 6.94 -14.98
C VAL A 108 8.11 7.19 -13.47
N GLY A 109 7.42 8.25 -13.05
CA GLY A 109 7.22 8.55 -11.63
C GLY A 109 6.42 7.44 -10.93
N LEU A 110 5.40 6.91 -11.59
CA LEU A 110 4.59 5.81 -11.10
C LEU A 110 5.41 4.53 -10.97
N THR A 111 6.29 4.22 -11.93
CA THR A 111 7.21 3.08 -11.85
C THR A 111 8.17 3.19 -10.68
N LEU A 112 8.78 4.37 -10.47
CA LEU A 112 9.74 4.59 -9.38
C LEU A 112 9.09 4.50 -8.00
N LEU A 113 7.91 5.11 -7.82
CA LEU A 113 7.18 5.07 -6.55
C LEU A 113 6.58 3.69 -6.26
N ASN A 114 6.12 2.96 -7.29
CA ASN A 114 5.76 1.55 -7.10
C ASN A 114 6.98 0.68 -6.80
N GLY A 115 8.14 0.94 -7.43
CA GLY A 115 9.39 0.24 -7.13
C GLY A 115 9.83 0.42 -5.67
N LEU A 116 9.74 1.65 -5.14
CA LEU A 116 10.01 1.93 -3.73
C LEU A 116 9.02 1.20 -2.81
N PHE A 117 7.73 1.18 -3.17
CA PHE A 117 6.71 0.47 -2.39
C PHE A 117 6.97 -1.04 -2.37
N ILE A 118 7.31 -1.63 -3.53
CA ILE A 118 7.70 -3.04 -3.66
C ILE A 118 8.94 -3.32 -2.80
N TYR A 119 9.96 -2.46 -2.84
CA TYR A 119 11.15 -2.62 -1.99
C TYR A 119 10.81 -2.60 -0.50
N LEU A 120 10.02 -1.63 -0.04
CA LEU A 120 9.59 -1.54 1.36
C LEU A 120 8.77 -2.76 1.77
N PHE A 121 7.92 -3.24 0.88
CA PHE A 121 7.11 -4.43 1.07
C PHE A 121 7.98 -5.69 1.23
N PHE A 122 8.93 -5.91 0.32
CA PHE A 122 9.94 -6.98 0.44
C PHE A 122 10.75 -6.87 1.72
N TRP A 123 11.13 -5.66 2.14
CA TRP A 123 11.90 -5.44 3.37
C TRP A 123 11.11 -5.86 4.62
N VAL A 124 9.83 -5.50 4.71
CA VAL A 124 8.94 -5.93 5.80
C VAL A 124 8.84 -7.45 5.82
N GLN A 125 8.67 -8.07 4.67
CA GLN A 125 8.57 -9.51 4.57
C GLN A 125 9.88 -10.25 4.91
N SER A 126 11.03 -9.72 4.47
CA SER A 126 12.35 -10.25 4.84
C SER A 126 12.57 -10.19 6.35
N ASN A 127 12.08 -9.14 7.02
CA ASN A 127 12.15 -9.06 8.47
C ASN A 127 11.25 -10.10 9.17
N VAL A 128 10.10 -10.48 8.59
CA VAL A 128 9.27 -11.55 9.14
C VAL A 128 10.01 -12.89 9.12
N ILE A 129 10.70 -13.20 8.02
CA ILE A 129 11.53 -14.42 7.90
C ILE A 129 12.69 -14.38 8.91
N LYS A 130 13.42 -13.26 8.99
CA LYS A 130 14.55 -13.12 9.91
C LYS A 130 14.16 -13.16 11.39
N THR A 131 12.97 -12.68 11.71
CA THR A 131 12.47 -12.63 13.10
C THR A 131 11.62 -13.83 13.48
N GLU A 132 11.37 -14.75 12.54
CA GLU A 132 10.47 -15.91 12.67
C GLU A 132 9.10 -15.56 13.30
N SER A 133 8.67 -14.31 13.14
CA SER A 133 7.52 -13.76 13.84
C SER A 133 6.49 -13.24 12.86
N VAL A 134 5.40 -14.00 12.70
CA VAL A 134 4.22 -13.59 11.92
C VAL A 134 3.40 -12.49 12.59
N LYS A 135 3.88 -11.93 13.72
CA LYS A 135 3.20 -10.87 14.49
C LYS A 135 2.87 -9.64 13.64
N TYR A 136 3.66 -9.38 12.60
CA TYR A 136 3.49 -8.25 11.69
C TYR A 136 2.83 -8.61 10.35
N LEU A 137 2.54 -9.90 10.10
CA LEU A 137 1.94 -10.38 8.85
C LEU A 137 0.90 -11.47 9.12
N PRO A 138 -0.33 -11.11 9.53
CA PRO A 138 -1.38 -12.08 9.80
C PRO A 138 -1.80 -12.82 8.52
N PHE A 139 -1.98 -14.14 8.62
CA PHE A 139 -2.30 -15.04 7.50
C PHE A 139 -3.45 -14.53 6.61
N TYR A 140 -4.58 -14.16 7.21
CA TYR A 140 -5.75 -13.70 6.46
C TYR A 140 -5.50 -12.40 5.69
N LEU A 141 -4.61 -11.54 6.18
CA LEU A 141 -4.20 -10.32 5.46
C LEU A 141 -3.31 -10.68 4.26
N SER A 142 -2.43 -11.66 4.40
CA SER A 142 -1.62 -12.19 3.30
C SER A 142 -2.51 -12.81 2.21
N LEU A 143 -3.43 -13.70 2.61
CA LEU A 143 -4.36 -14.36 1.68
C LEU A 143 -5.30 -13.36 0.98
N ALA A 144 -5.85 -12.39 1.71
CA ALA A 144 -6.70 -11.36 1.12
C ALA A 144 -5.94 -10.50 0.10
N ASN A 145 -4.66 -10.17 0.39
CA ASN A 145 -3.81 -9.45 -0.54
C ASN A 145 -3.43 -10.31 -1.76
N LEU A 146 -3.14 -11.60 -1.59
CA LEU A 146 -2.85 -12.52 -2.69
C LEU A 146 -4.03 -12.61 -3.68
N LEU A 147 -5.26 -12.80 -3.17
CA LEU A 147 -6.46 -12.90 -4.00
C LEU A 147 -6.79 -11.55 -4.68
N ASN A 148 -6.66 -10.44 -3.95
CA ASN A 148 -6.96 -9.10 -4.50
C ASN A 148 -5.93 -8.69 -5.57
N ILE A 149 -4.64 -8.78 -5.24
CA ILE A 149 -3.55 -8.29 -6.09
C ILE A 149 -3.26 -9.27 -7.21
N GLY A 150 -3.15 -10.56 -6.88
CA GLY A 150 -2.76 -11.62 -7.81
C GLY A 150 -3.83 -12.03 -8.81
N THR A 151 -5.08 -12.13 -8.37
CA THR A 151 -6.15 -12.67 -9.21
C THR A 151 -7.00 -11.56 -9.83
N VAL A 152 -7.34 -10.50 -9.09
CA VAL A 152 -8.28 -9.49 -9.60
C VAL A 152 -7.56 -8.41 -10.41
N TRP A 153 -6.48 -7.82 -9.90
CA TRP A 153 -5.80 -6.71 -10.57
C TRP A 153 -4.95 -7.13 -11.77
N VAL A 154 -4.20 -8.24 -11.66
CA VAL A 154 -3.44 -8.78 -12.80
C VAL A 154 -4.37 -9.18 -13.94
N CYS A 155 -5.50 -9.83 -13.65
CA CYS A 155 -6.51 -10.17 -14.68
C CYS A 155 -7.17 -8.92 -15.27
N TYR A 156 -7.61 -7.97 -14.43
CA TYR A 156 -8.20 -6.71 -14.90
C TYR A 156 -7.25 -5.94 -15.84
N ALA A 157 -5.98 -5.82 -15.46
CA ALA A 157 -5.00 -5.07 -16.21
C ALA A 157 -4.56 -5.80 -17.49
N SER A 158 -4.49 -7.14 -17.47
CA SER A 158 -4.25 -7.96 -18.65
C SER A 158 -5.38 -7.81 -19.68
N LEU A 159 -6.64 -7.78 -19.24
CA LEU A 159 -7.80 -7.59 -20.13
C LEU A 159 -7.83 -6.21 -20.78
N LYS A 160 -7.31 -5.18 -20.11
CA LYS A 160 -7.22 -3.81 -20.63
C LYS A 160 -5.89 -3.47 -21.30
N PHE A 161 -4.98 -4.44 -21.41
CA PHE A 161 -3.61 -4.25 -21.91
C PHE A 161 -2.88 -3.08 -21.22
N ASP A 162 -3.11 -2.91 -19.91
CA ASP A 162 -2.49 -1.86 -19.11
C ASP A 162 -1.18 -2.35 -18.47
N TYR A 163 -0.08 -2.24 -19.22
CA TYR A 163 1.24 -2.75 -18.80
C TYR A 163 1.71 -2.20 -17.45
N ASN A 164 1.46 -0.93 -17.14
CA ASN A 164 1.92 -0.31 -15.90
C ASN A 164 1.20 -0.91 -14.68
N VAL A 165 -0.10 -1.19 -14.82
CA VAL A 165 -0.89 -1.84 -13.76
C VAL A 165 -0.50 -3.33 -13.66
N VAL A 166 -0.28 -4.03 -14.78
CA VAL A 166 0.18 -5.43 -14.77
C VAL A 166 1.54 -5.54 -14.09
N ALA A 167 2.55 -4.79 -14.52
CA ALA A 167 3.91 -4.88 -14.01
C ALA A 167 3.97 -4.62 -12.50
N SER A 168 3.26 -3.59 -12.03
CA SER A 168 3.23 -3.25 -10.61
C SER A 168 2.56 -4.33 -9.75
N ASN A 169 1.42 -4.89 -10.19
CA ASN A 169 0.68 -5.88 -9.39
C ASN A 169 1.28 -7.28 -9.50
N ALA A 170 1.85 -7.64 -10.65
CA ALA A 170 2.54 -8.92 -10.83
C ALA A 170 3.77 -9.03 -9.93
N ALA A 171 4.58 -7.96 -9.81
CA ALA A 171 5.74 -7.95 -8.92
C ALA A 171 5.35 -8.28 -7.47
N ILE A 172 4.31 -7.62 -6.95
CA ILE A 172 3.80 -7.84 -5.59
C ILE A 172 3.23 -9.26 -5.44
N PHE A 173 2.52 -9.78 -6.44
CA PHE A 173 1.99 -11.13 -6.44
C PHE A 173 3.10 -12.20 -6.33
N PHE A 174 4.17 -12.06 -7.13
CA PHE A 174 5.31 -12.98 -7.07
C PHE A 174 6.03 -12.91 -5.71
N SER A 175 6.17 -11.71 -5.12
CA SER A 175 6.72 -11.56 -3.76
C SER A 175 5.93 -12.39 -2.74
N PHE A 176 4.59 -12.32 -2.77
CA PHE A 176 3.74 -13.09 -1.85
C PHE A 176 3.89 -14.60 -2.06
N LEU A 177 3.87 -15.07 -3.32
CA LEU A 177 4.06 -16.48 -3.64
C LEU A 177 5.40 -17.02 -3.14
N GLU A 178 6.48 -16.26 -3.33
CA GLU A 178 7.82 -16.66 -2.90
C GLU A 178 7.89 -16.87 -1.39
N ILE A 179 7.23 -16.02 -0.61
CA ILE A 179 7.22 -16.14 0.86
C ILE A 179 6.33 -17.27 1.34
N ASP A 180 5.15 -17.46 0.74
CA ASP A 180 4.31 -18.61 1.07
C ASP A 180 5.03 -19.94 0.75
N CYS A 181 5.85 -19.95 -0.31
CA CYS A 181 6.69 -21.08 -0.69
C CYS A 181 7.90 -21.27 0.26
N LEU A 182 8.54 -20.19 0.69
CA LEU A 182 9.72 -20.23 1.59
C LEU A 182 9.36 -20.55 3.05
N ASN A 183 8.23 -20.03 3.55
CA ASN A 183 7.87 -20.21 4.96
C ASN A 183 7.26 -21.59 5.27
N SER A 184 6.95 -22.42 4.26
CA SER A 184 6.09 -23.62 4.44
C SER A 184 4.77 -23.32 5.16
N GLY A 185 4.44 -22.05 5.40
CA GLY A 185 3.57 -21.62 6.48
C GLY A 185 2.12 -21.56 6.06
N LEU A 186 1.85 -21.19 4.80
CA LEU A 186 0.50 -21.25 4.25
C LEU A 186 0.04 -22.71 4.16
N PHE A 187 0.88 -23.60 3.64
CA PHE A 187 0.59 -25.04 3.56
C PHE A 187 0.55 -25.71 4.94
N SER A 188 1.47 -25.41 5.85
CA SER A 188 1.50 -26.01 7.18
C SER A 188 0.37 -25.49 8.10
N GLN A 189 0.00 -24.20 8.02
CA GLN A 189 -1.17 -23.68 8.74
C GLN A 189 -2.49 -24.15 8.12
N ILE A 190 -2.59 -24.28 6.79
CA ILE A 190 -3.73 -24.94 6.14
C ILE A 190 -3.82 -26.39 6.61
N TYR A 191 -2.70 -27.13 6.67
CA TYR A 191 -2.65 -28.50 7.18
C TYR A 191 -3.15 -28.59 8.63
N LEU A 192 -2.69 -27.68 9.51
CA LEU A 192 -3.12 -27.59 10.91
C LEU A 192 -4.59 -27.18 11.08
N LEU A 193 -5.11 -26.29 10.22
CA LEU A 193 -6.52 -25.90 10.17
C LEU A 193 -7.41 -27.01 9.62
N THR A 194 -6.92 -27.81 8.67
CA THR A 194 -7.64 -28.98 8.14
C THR A 194 -7.53 -30.21 9.03
N SER A 195 -6.50 -30.31 9.89
CA SER A 195 -6.35 -31.40 10.86
C SER A 195 -7.04 -31.13 12.21
N SER A 196 -7.61 -29.95 12.39
CA SER A 196 -8.38 -29.54 13.58
C SER A 196 -9.90 -29.41 13.31
N LEU A 197 -10.33 -29.75 12.08
CA LEU A 197 -11.71 -29.98 11.66
C LEU A 197 -11.95 -31.48 11.48
#